data_AF-T0LAA4-F1
#
_entry.id   AF-T0LAA4-F1
#
_cell.length_a   1.000
_cell.length_b   1.000
_cell.length_c   1.000
_cell.angle_alpha   90.00
_cell.angle_beta   90.00
_cell.angle_gamma   90.00
#
_symmetry.space_group_name_H-M   'P 1'
#
loop_
_entity.id
_entity.type
_entity.pdbx_description
1 polymer ?
#
loop_
_entity_poly.entity_id
_entity_poly.type
_entity_poly.pdbx_seq_one_letter_code
_entity_poly.pdbx_strand_id
1 'polypeptide(L)'
;MIKIECYGETTEKCLPGDVVIVGGIFLPKPYYGLKKLKAGLLTDTYILATNIISNNNKIITDYEIMPTFNVKKNEIFTYLSKSIAPEIYGMEDVKKVLLLMMVGAPTKLKKDGLKIRGDINVLLLGDPGIAKSQLLKTVVKISKRGIYTTGRGSSGVGLTASIAKDPITNEVILEGGALVLSDMGICCIDELDKMSEFDRTSIHEVMEQQSVSISKAGINTTLNARCSILGAANPVKGSMILSIVLNGMWDYHVRYYQDLIFW
;
A
#
# COMPACT_ATOMS: atom_id res chain seq x y z
N MET A 1 -10.00 -1.22 -18.35
CA MET A 1 -10.95 -1.02 -17.24
C MET A 1 -12.25 -1.68 -17.62
N ILE A 2 -12.86 -2.45 -16.71
CA ILE A 2 -14.18 -3.05 -16.91
C ILE A 2 -15.20 -2.15 -16.19
N LYS A 3 -16.30 -1.79 -16.85
CA LYS A 3 -17.38 -1.02 -16.22
C LYS A 3 -18.26 -1.97 -15.42
N ILE A 4 -18.64 -1.57 -14.21
CA ILE A 4 -19.55 -2.33 -13.35
C ILE A 4 -20.75 -1.44 -13.07
N GLU A 5 -21.95 -1.93 -13.36
CA GLU A 5 -23.20 -1.24 -13.08
C GLU A 5 -23.86 -1.91 -11.86
N CYS A 6 -24.08 -1.13 -10.80
CA CYS A 6 -24.71 -1.56 -9.55
C CYS A 6 -26.11 -0.95 -9.45
N TYR A 7 -27.08 -1.73 -9.00
CA TYR A 7 -28.48 -1.32 -8.85
C TYR A 7 -29.07 -1.74 -7.50
N GLY A 8 -29.99 -0.93 -6.98
CA GLY A 8 -30.74 -1.22 -5.76
C GLY A 8 -29.82 -1.49 -4.58
N GLU A 9 -29.98 -2.63 -3.92
CA GLU A 9 -29.23 -2.99 -2.71
C GLU A 9 -27.72 -3.19 -2.91
N THR A 10 -27.21 -3.18 -4.15
CA THR A 10 -25.77 -3.29 -4.42
C THR A 10 -25.05 -1.93 -4.41
N THR A 11 -25.79 -0.82 -4.37
CA THR A 11 -25.19 0.52 -4.26
C THR A 11 -24.59 0.76 -2.88
N GLU A 12 -23.60 1.64 -2.77
CA GLU A 12 -22.92 2.05 -1.53
C GLU A 12 -22.19 0.92 -0.75
N LYS A 13 -22.04 -0.28 -1.33
CA LYS A 13 -21.34 -1.40 -0.69
C LYS A 13 -19.82 -1.36 -0.76
N CYS A 14 -19.24 -0.47 -1.55
CA CYS A 14 -17.80 -0.40 -1.80
C CYS A 14 -17.30 1.03 -1.89
N LEU A 15 -16.10 1.26 -1.40
CA LEU A 15 -15.38 2.53 -1.52
C LEU A 15 -14.24 2.40 -2.56
N PRO A 16 -13.81 3.51 -3.17
CA PRO A 16 -12.62 3.52 -4.00
C PRO A 16 -11.40 2.96 -3.23
N GLY A 17 -10.74 1.96 -3.81
CA GLY A 17 -9.59 1.28 -3.18
C GLY A 17 -9.94 -0.02 -2.44
N ASP A 18 -11.22 -0.35 -2.25
CA ASP A 18 -11.62 -1.63 -1.66
C ASP A 18 -11.34 -2.80 -2.61
N VAL A 19 -10.89 -3.93 -2.04
CA VAL A 19 -10.88 -5.21 -2.78
C VAL A 19 -12.24 -5.86 -2.62
N VAL A 20 -12.98 -5.90 -3.72
CA VAL A 20 -14.32 -6.46 -3.79
C VAL A 20 -14.33 -7.66 -4.73
N ILE A 21 -15.09 -8.67 -4.36
CA ILE A 21 -15.47 -9.76 -5.25
C ILE A 21 -16.85 -9.41 -5.79
N VAL A 22 -16.93 -9.17 -7.09
CA VAL A 22 -18.18 -8.82 -7.77
C VAL A 22 -18.66 -10.04 -8.54
N GLY A 23 -19.81 -10.57 -8.12
CA GLY A 23 -20.57 -11.57 -8.86
C GLY A 23 -21.62 -10.87 -9.72
N GLY A 24 -21.68 -11.20 -11.01
CA GLY A 24 -22.59 -10.53 -11.92
C GLY A 24 -22.64 -11.17 -13.30
N ILE A 25 -23.43 -10.54 -14.16
CA ILE A 25 -23.63 -10.98 -15.54
C ILE A 25 -22.81 -10.08 -16.46
N PHE A 26 -21.98 -10.66 -17.31
CA PHE A 26 -21.20 -9.92 -18.30
C PHE A 26 -22.07 -9.64 -19.53
N LEU A 27 -22.33 -8.37 -19.81
CA LEU A 27 -23.24 -7.93 -20.87
C LEU A 27 -22.58 -6.91 -21.80
N PRO A 28 -22.80 -7.01 -23.12
CA PRO A 28 -22.44 -5.95 -24.06
C PRO A 28 -23.50 -4.84 -24.03
N LYS A 29 -23.07 -3.58 -24.06
CA LYS A 29 -23.92 -2.41 -24.25
C LYS A 29 -23.85 -2.02 -25.73
N PRO A 30 -24.89 -2.29 -26.53
CA PRO A 30 -24.89 -1.91 -27.93
C PRO A 30 -24.90 -0.39 -28.06
N TYR A 31 -24.08 0.14 -28.95
CA TYR A 31 -24.12 1.56 -29.29
C TYR A 31 -25.37 1.87 -30.13
N TYR A 32 -26.04 2.99 -29.82
CA TYR A 32 -27.17 3.49 -30.59
C TYR A 32 -26.80 4.77 -31.37
N GLY A 33 -27.52 5.04 -32.45
CA GLY A 33 -27.37 6.26 -33.26
C GLY A 33 -26.04 6.35 -34.02
N LEU A 34 -25.55 7.58 -34.22
CA LEU A 34 -24.31 7.87 -34.98
C LEU A 34 -23.06 7.16 -34.42
N LYS A 35 -23.03 6.85 -33.11
CA LYS A 35 -21.95 6.07 -32.49
C LYS A 35 -21.89 4.63 -33.04
N LYS A 36 -23.02 4.03 -33.44
CA LYS A 36 -23.08 2.68 -34.02
C LYS A 36 -22.40 2.61 -35.39
N LEU A 37 -22.61 3.64 -36.23
CA LEU A 37 -21.97 3.75 -37.55
C LEU A 37 -20.45 3.83 -37.45
N LYS A 38 -19.93 4.47 -36.39
CA LYS A 38 -18.49 4.65 -36.16
C LYS A 38 -17.84 3.46 -35.42
N ALA A 39 -18.57 2.81 -34.52
CA ALA A 39 -18.09 1.68 -33.72
C ALA A 39 -18.18 0.32 -34.45
N GLY A 40 -19.02 0.20 -35.49
CA GLY A 40 -19.19 -1.05 -36.23
C GLY A 40 -19.70 -2.18 -35.33
N LEU A 41 -18.88 -3.24 -35.17
CA LEU A 41 -19.16 -4.40 -34.31
C LEU A 41 -18.59 -4.28 -32.89
N LEU A 42 -17.86 -3.21 -32.59
CA LEU A 42 -17.30 -2.98 -31.26
C LEU A 42 -18.44 -2.62 -30.30
N THR A 43 -18.54 -3.38 -29.21
CA THR A 43 -19.49 -3.12 -28.12
C THR A 43 -18.71 -2.86 -26.84
N ASP A 44 -19.13 -1.84 -26.09
CA ASP A 44 -18.64 -1.68 -24.73
C ASP A 44 -19.20 -2.83 -23.89
N THR A 45 -18.39 -3.39 -23.01
CA THR A 45 -18.83 -4.44 -22.10
C THR A 45 -18.91 -3.89 -20.70
N TYR A 46 -19.92 -4.34 -19.96
CA TYR A 46 -20.08 -4.03 -18.55
C TYR A 46 -20.53 -5.27 -17.79
N ILE A 47 -20.23 -5.30 -16.49
CA ILE A 47 -20.73 -6.32 -15.58
C ILE A 47 -21.93 -5.72 -14.85
N LEU A 48 -23.08 -6.36 -14.97
CA LEU A 48 -24.24 -6.06 -14.12
C LEU A 48 -24.05 -6.79 -12.79
N ALA A 49 -23.72 -6.03 -11.74
CA ALA A 49 -23.42 -6.59 -10.43
C ALA A 49 -24.70 -7.12 -9.76
N THR A 50 -24.75 -8.42 -9.49
CA THR A 50 -25.82 -9.05 -8.73
C THR A 50 -25.46 -9.13 -7.25
N ASN A 51 -24.18 -9.35 -6.94
CA ASN A 51 -23.68 -9.42 -5.58
C ASN A 51 -22.29 -8.80 -5.48
N ILE A 52 -22.04 -8.05 -4.41
CA ILE A 52 -20.76 -7.42 -4.11
C ILE A 52 -20.36 -7.86 -2.71
N ILE A 53 -19.23 -8.55 -2.63
CA ILE A 53 -18.65 -9.01 -1.36
C ILE A 53 -17.39 -8.20 -1.15
N SER A 54 -17.45 -7.23 -0.24
CA SER A 54 -16.27 -6.47 0.19
C SER A 54 -15.42 -7.35 1.08
N ASN A 55 -14.19 -7.65 0.63
CA ASN A 55 -13.33 -8.65 1.27
C ASN A 55 -12.56 -8.09 2.48
N ASN A 56 -13.00 -6.96 3.03
CA ASN A 56 -12.26 -6.19 4.04
C ASN A 56 -12.06 -6.96 5.36
N ASN A 57 -12.86 -8.01 5.64
CA ASN A 57 -12.78 -8.79 6.87
C ASN A 57 -12.84 -10.32 6.69
N LYS A 58 -13.03 -10.83 5.48
CA LYS A 58 -12.92 -12.26 5.24
C LYS A 58 -11.46 -12.53 4.88
N ILE A 59 -10.66 -12.76 5.93
CA ILE A 59 -9.57 -13.74 5.84
C ILE A 59 -10.18 -14.88 5.05
N ILE A 60 -9.77 -15.03 3.80
CA ILE A 60 -10.19 -16.15 2.97
C ILE A 60 -9.89 -17.38 3.83
N THR A 61 -10.95 -17.94 4.40
CA THR A 61 -10.95 -19.20 5.14
C THR A 61 -10.86 -20.35 4.16
N ASP A 62 -10.22 -20.16 3.01
CA ASP A 62 -9.68 -21.25 2.21
C ASP A 62 -8.35 -21.63 2.88
N TYR A 63 -8.46 -22.08 4.14
CA TYR A 63 -7.57 -23.11 4.68
C TYR A 63 -7.89 -24.45 3.99
N GLU A 64 -8.12 -24.44 2.67
CA GLU A 64 -8.10 -25.63 1.87
C GLU A 64 -6.65 -26.09 1.82
N ILE A 65 -6.31 -26.94 2.80
CA ILE A 65 -5.22 -27.89 2.76
C ILE A 65 -3.84 -27.21 2.71
N MET A 66 -3.52 -26.43 3.75
CA MET A 66 -2.11 -26.26 4.09
C MET A 66 -1.60 -27.64 4.55
N PRO A 67 -0.56 -28.23 3.92
CA PRO A 67 0.09 -29.39 4.50
C PRO A 67 0.55 -28.97 5.90
N THR A 68 0.14 -29.70 6.93
CA THR A 68 0.63 -29.48 8.29
C THR A 68 2.14 -29.55 8.26
N PHE A 69 2.80 -28.39 8.26
CA PHE A 69 4.25 -28.30 8.30
C PHE A 69 4.70 -28.96 9.59
N ASN A 70 5.36 -30.10 9.48
CA ASN A 70 5.88 -30.87 10.60
C ASN A 70 7.19 -30.24 11.13
N VAL A 71 7.16 -28.92 11.34
CA VAL A 71 8.29 -28.12 11.82
C VAL A 71 8.10 -27.90 13.32
N LYS A 72 9.15 -28.18 14.10
CA LYS A 72 9.14 -27.92 15.55
C LYS A 72 8.86 -26.44 15.79
N LYS A 73 7.90 -26.13 16.67
CA LYS A 73 7.45 -24.75 16.97
C LYS A 73 8.59 -23.75 17.20
N ASN A 74 9.70 -24.20 17.79
CA ASN A 74 10.82 -23.35 18.15
C ASN A 74 11.67 -22.88 16.95
N GLU A 75 11.58 -23.55 15.80
CA GLU A 75 12.39 -23.23 14.61
C GLU A 75 11.59 -22.53 13.50
N ILE A 76 10.26 -22.45 13.64
CA ILE A 76 9.36 -21.87 12.62
C ILE A 76 9.75 -20.42 12.32
N PHE A 77 10.01 -19.61 13.35
CA PHE A 77 10.36 -18.21 13.18
C PHE A 77 11.64 -18.03 12.37
N THR A 78 12.69 -18.78 12.72
CA THR A 78 13.97 -18.76 12.01
C THR A 78 13.87 -19.35 10.60
N TYR A 79 13.01 -20.36 10.41
CA TYR A 79 12.79 -20.98 9.11
C TYR A 79 12.06 -20.02 8.15
N LEU A 80 11.00 -19.37 8.62
CA LEU A 80 10.27 -18.35 7.87
C LEU A 80 11.15 -17.14 7.56
N SER A 81 11.95 -16.67 8.52
CA SER A 81 12.86 -15.53 8.28
C SER A 81 13.91 -15.86 7.23
N LYS A 82 14.45 -17.09 7.20
CA LYS A 82 15.40 -17.54 6.16
C LYS A 82 14.73 -17.72 4.80
N SER A 83 13.43 -18.04 4.78
CA SER A 83 12.63 -18.16 3.56
C SER A 83 12.32 -16.80 2.91
N ILE A 84 12.41 -15.70 3.66
CA ILE A 84 12.30 -14.34 3.11
C ILE A 84 13.59 -14.01 2.36
N ALA A 85 13.46 -13.68 1.07
CA ALA A 85 14.58 -13.33 0.19
C ALA A 85 15.76 -14.33 0.29
N PRO A 86 15.57 -15.59 -0.13
CA PRO A 86 16.63 -16.61 -0.07
C PRO A 86 17.83 -16.26 -0.97
N GLU A 87 17.63 -15.38 -1.95
CA GLU A 87 18.67 -14.86 -2.85
C GLU A 87 19.74 -14.03 -2.13
N ILE A 88 19.42 -13.45 -0.97
CA ILE A 88 20.33 -12.59 -0.21
C ILE A 88 20.92 -13.38 0.95
N TYR A 89 22.24 -13.53 0.96
CA TYR A 89 22.96 -14.15 2.06
C TYR A 89 23.13 -13.20 3.26
N GLY A 90 22.92 -13.70 4.48
CA GLY A 90 23.05 -12.91 5.71
C GLY A 90 21.81 -12.08 6.06
N MET A 91 22.03 -11.00 6.82
CA MET A 91 21.00 -10.07 7.32
C MET A 91 19.83 -10.76 8.02
N GLU A 92 20.12 -11.78 8.83
CA GLU A 92 19.09 -12.60 9.47
C GLU A 92 18.16 -11.75 10.33
N ASP A 93 18.68 -10.74 11.02
CA ASP A 93 17.90 -9.88 11.90
C ASP A 93 16.99 -8.92 11.14
N VAL A 94 17.46 -8.37 10.02
CA VAL A 94 16.62 -7.56 9.12
C VAL A 94 15.48 -8.41 8.57
N LYS A 95 15.76 -9.65 8.12
CA LYS A 95 14.72 -10.56 7.62
C LYS A 95 13.70 -10.96 8.69
N LYS A 96 14.15 -11.16 9.94
CA LYS A 96 13.25 -11.38 11.08
C LYS A 96 12.32 -10.20 11.31
N VAL A 97 12.81 -8.97 11.21
CA VAL A 97 11.94 -7.78 11.37
C VAL A 97 11.01 -7.59 10.18
N LEU A 98 11.46 -7.83 8.95
CA LEU A 98 10.58 -7.83 7.79
C LEU A 98 9.45 -8.87 7.94
N LEU A 99 9.75 -10.04 8.53
CA LEU A 99 8.71 -11.02 8.86
C LEU A 99 7.70 -10.46 9.87
N LEU A 100 8.18 -9.86 10.96
CA LEU A 100 7.31 -9.27 11.99
C LEU A 100 6.46 -8.13 11.42
N MET A 101 7.03 -7.31 10.53
CA MET A 101 6.32 -6.25 9.82
C MET A 101 5.21 -6.81 8.94
N MET A 102 5.48 -7.88 8.18
CA MET A 102 4.47 -8.50 7.31
C MET A 102 3.33 -9.16 8.09
N VAL A 103 3.61 -9.69 9.28
CA VAL A 103 2.57 -10.25 10.17
C VAL A 103 1.77 -9.13 10.82
N GLY A 104 2.44 -8.05 11.24
CA GLY A 104 1.83 -6.91 11.92
C GLY A 104 1.24 -7.27 13.28
N ALA A 105 0.59 -6.29 13.92
CA ALA A 105 -0.22 -6.50 15.12
C ALA A 105 -1.65 -5.98 14.91
N PRO A 106 -2.66 -6.57 15.58
CA PRO A 106 -4.01 -6.06 15.51
C PRO A 106 -4.08 -4.68 16.17
N THR A 107 -4.80 -3.75 15.52
CA THR A 107 -5.13 -2.47 16.13
C THR A 107 -5.91 -2.69 17.43
N LYS A 108 -5.46 -2.06 18.53
CA LYS A 108 -6.16 -2.12 19.82
C LYS A 108 -7.01 -0.87 20.02
N LEU A 109 -8.30 -1.08 20.28
CA LEU A 109 -9.21 -0.02 20.72
C LEU A 109 -9.22 0.00 22.25
N LYS A 110 -8.80 1.13 22.84
CA LYS A 110 -8.93 1.36 24.27
C LYS A 110 -10.40 1.69 24.62
N LYS A 111 -10.76 1.46 25.87
CA LYS A 111 -12.09 1.80 26.41
C LYS A 111 -12.41 3.30 26.28
N ASP A 112 -11.37 4.14 26.25
CA ASP A 112 -11.47 5.60 26.11
C ASP A 112 -11.71 6.07 24.66
N GLY A 113 -11.92 5.16 23.70
CA GLY A 113 -12.13 5.48 22.29
C GLY A 113 -10.83 5.75 21.49
N LEU A 114 -9.68 5.78 22.16
CA LEU A 114 -8.38 5.91 21.51
C LEU A 114 -8.00 4.61 20.76
N LYS A 115 -7.63 4.77 19.50
CA LYS A 115 -7.15 3.69 18.63
C LYS A 115 -5.61 3.65 18.67
N ILE A 116 -5.05 2.49 19.03
CA ILE A 116 -3.60 2.27 18.99
C ILE A 116 -3.27 1.45 17.74
N ARG A 117 -2.41 2.00 16.88
CA ARG A 117 -1.90 1.33 15.68
C ARG A 117 -1.13 0.07 16.06
N GLY A 118 -1.31 -0.99 15.27
CA GLY A 118 -0.51 -2.22 15.37
C GLY A 118 0.42 -2.42 14.16
N ASP A 119 0.38 -1.49 13.22
CA ASP A 119 1.24 -1.47 12.03
C ASP A 119 2.64 -1.02 12.42
N ILE A 120 3.65 -1.67 11.84
CA ILE A 120 5.06 -1.43 12.17
C ILE A 120 5.71 -0.73 10.98
N ASN A 121 6.30 0.44 11.23
CA ASN A 121 7.06 1.17 10.21
C ASN A 121 8.55 0.90 10.37
N VAL A 122 9.20 0.47 9.28
CA VAL A 122 10.62 0.07 9.28
C VAL A 122 11.40 0.92 8.28
N LEU A 123 12.56 1.43 8.69
CA LEU A 123 13.52 2.09 7.81
C LEU A 123 14.80 1.26 7.69
N LEU A 124 15.17 0.95 6.44
CA LEU A 124 16.46 0.37 6.08
C LEU A 124 17.41 1.49 5.65
N LEU A 125 18.38 1.80 6.49
CA LEU A 125 19.48 2.71 6.17
C LEU A 125 20.73 1.88 5.90
N GLY A 126 21.54 2.29 4.92
CA GLY A 126 22.79 1.60 4.62
C GLY A 126 23.44 2.14 3.36
N ASP A 127 24.63 1.66 3.03
CA ASP A 127 25.31 2.06 1.82
C ASP A 127 24.60 1.53 0.56
N PRO A 128 24.78 2.19 -0.60
CA PRO A 128 24.34 1.64 -1.87
C PRO A 128 25.04 0.29 -2.12
N GLY A 129 24.32 -0.69 -2.64
CA GLY A 129 24.86 -2.03 -2.93
C GLY A 129 24.54 -3.11 -1.90
N ILE A 130 23.93 -2.78 -0.76
CA ILE A 130 23.51 -3.74 0.30
C ILE A 130 22.19 -4.47 -0.06
N ALA A 131 21.81 -4.53 -1.34
CA ALA A 131 20.58 -5.19 -1.82
C ALA A 131 19.26 -4.74 -1.14
N LYS A 132 19.20 -3.56 -0.51
CA LYS A 132 18.00 -3.00 0.16
C LYS A 132 16.78 -2.94 -0.77
N SER A 133 16.96 -2.45 -2.00
CA SER A 133 15.89 -2.40 -3.02
C SER A 133 15.38 -3.79 -3.41
N GLN A 134 16.25 -4.82 -3.36
CA GLN A 134 15.83 -6.21 -3.61
C GLN A 134 15.01 -6.76 -2.44
N LEU A 135 15.36 -6.43 -1.20
CA LEU A 135 14.53 -6.77 -0.03
C LEU A 135 13.13 -6.15 -0.13
N LEU A 136 13.04 -4.86 -0.44
CA LEU A 136 11.77 -4.15 -0.68
C LEU A 136 10.91 -4.85 -1.73
N LYS A 137 11.50 -5.18 -2.90
CA LYS A 137 10.79 -5.87 -3.99
C LYS A 137 10.31 -7.26 -3.59
N THR A 138 11.11 -8.00 -2.83
CA THR A 138 10.72 -9.33 -2.34
C THR A 138 9.55 -9.24 -1.35
N VAL A 139 9.57 -8.27 -0.43
CA VAL A 139 8.44 -8.04 0.50
C VAL A 139 7.17 -7.68 -0.26
N VAL A 140 7.26 -6.83 -1.29
CA VAL A 140 6.11 -6.49 -2.14
C VAL A 140 5.53 -7.71 -2.85
N LYS A 141 6.37 -8.63 -3.33
CA LYS A 141 5.93 -9.87 -3.98
C LYS A 141 5.26 -10.85 -3.02
N ILE A 142 5.72 -10.90 -1.77
CA ILE A 142 5.18 -11.82 -0.75
C ILE A 142 3.88 -11.27 -0.13
N SER A 143 3.79 -9.94 0.04
CA SER A 143 2.64 -9.29 0.64
C SER A 143 1.40 -9.34 -0.27
N LYS A 144 0.23 -9.57 0.32
CA LYS A 144 -1.06 -9.59 -0.41
C LYS A 144 -1.40 -8.24 -1.05
N ARG A 145 -0.96 -7.15 -0.43
CA ARG A 145 -1.14 -5.77 -0.91
C ARG A 145 0.17 -5.02 -0.75
N GLY A 146 1.17 -5.43 -1.52
CA GLY A 146 2.46 -4.75 -1.61
C GLY A 146 2.46 -3.75 -2.76
N ILE A 147 2.85 -2.50 -2.50
CA ILE A 147 3.11 -1.51 -3.55
C ILE A 147 4.55 -1.05 -3.43
N TYR A 148 5.25 -1.04 -4.57
CA TYR A 148 6.62 -0.54 -4.67
C TYR A 148 6.62 0.83 -5.33
N THR A 149 7.24 1.81 -4.67
CA THR A 149 7.46 3.16 -5.19
C THR A 149 8.90 3.61 -4.96
N THR A 150 9.34 4.59 -5.73
CA THR A 150 10.61 5.32 -5.52
C THR A 150 10.26 6.74 -5.09
N GLY A 151 11.04 7.31 -4.18
CA GLY A 151 10.91 8.68 -3.70
C GLY A 151 10.95 9.73 -4.82
N ARG A 152 11.54 9.43 -5.98
CA ARG A 152 11.48 10.30 -7.17
C ARG A 152 10.33 9.99 -8.11
N GLY A 153 9.94 8.73 -8.26
CA GLY A 153 8.91 8.30 -9.23
C GLY A 153 7.48 8.42 -8.71
N SER A 154 7.29 8.72 -7.43
CA SER A 154 5.98 8.88 -6.79
C SER A 154 5.88 10.24 -6.11
N SER A 155 6.09 11.32 -6.86
CA SER A 155 5.81 12.68 -6.40
C SER A 155 4.35 12.80 -5.98
N GLY A 156 4.03 13.71 -5.05
CA GLY A 156 2.87 13.66 -4.15
C GLY A 156 1.51 13.31 -4.76
N VAL A 157 1.28 13.62 -6.03
CA VAL A 157 0.08 13.19 -6.77
C VAL A 157 -0.02 11.67 -6.91
N GLY A 158 1.09 10.99 -7.19
CA GLY A 158 1.17 9.53 -7.31
C GLY A 158 1.30 8.79 -5.97
N LEU A 159 1.73 9.48 -4.92
CA LEU A 159 1.83 8.88 -3.58
C LEU A 159 0.51 8.96 -2.79
N THR A 160 -0.15 10.12 -2.83
CA THR A 160 -1.35 10.41 -2.03
C THR A 160 -2.64 10.10 -2.79
N ALA A 161 -3.17 11.07 -3.51
CA ALA A 161 -4.24 10.93 -4.47
C ALA A 161 -4.19 12.08 -5.47
N SER A 162 -4.65 11.79 -6.68
CA SER A 162 -4.84 12.76 -7.75
C SER A 162 -6.32 13.09 -7.88
N ILE A 163 -6.59 14.31 -8.35
CA ILE A 163 -7.92 14.71 -8.79
C ILE A 163 -7.84 14.87 -10.31
N ALA A 164 -8.55 14.03 -11.04
CA ALA A 164 -8.69 14.11 -12.48
C ALA A 164 -10.10 14.62 -12.82
N LYS A 165 -10.22 15.42 -13.89
CA LYS A 165 -11.54 15.76 -14.45
C LYS A 165 -11.75 14.92 -15.70
N ASP A 166 -12.84 14.18 -15.75
CA ASP A 166 -13.20 13.44 -16.95
C ASP A 166 -13.60 14.43 -18.05
N PRO A 167 -12.90 14.47 -19.20
CA PRO A 167 -13.19 15.41 -20.28
C PRO A 167 -14.57 15.22 -20.93
N ILE A 168 -15.23 14.07 -20.73
CA ILE A 168 -16.53 13.78 -21.36
C ILE A 168 -17.69 14.16 -20.44
N THR A 169 -17.61 13.78 -19.17
CA THR A 169 -18.69 13.99 -18.19
C THR A 169 -18.52 15.28 -17.38
N ASN A 170 -17.33 15.91 -17.42
CA ASN A 170 -16.92 17.00 -16.52
C ASN A 170 -16.99 16.63 -15.03
N GLU A 171 -17.10 15.35 -14.71
CA GLU A 171 -17.09 14.88 -13.34
C GLU A 171 -15.66 14.85 -12.81
N VAL A 172 -15.54 15.16 -11.52
CA VAL A 172 -14.26 15.15 -10.82
C VAL A 172 -14.07 13.75 -10.25
N ILE A 173 -13.08 13.03 -10.77
CA ILE A 173 -12.70 11.69 -10.36
C ILE A 173 -11.51 11.81 -9.41
N LEU A 174 -11.58 11.07 -8.31
CA LEU A 174 -10.47 10.95 -7.37
C LEU A 174 -9.74 9.64 -7.67
N GLU A 175 -8.45 9.72 -7.96
CA GLU A 175 -7.58 8.56 -8.16
C GLU A 175 -6.69 8.37 -6.94
N GLY A 176 -6.79 7.20 -6.30
CA GLY A 176 -5.91 6.86 -5.18
C GLY A 176 -4.46 6.70 -5.63
N GLY A 177 -3.53 7.31 -4.90
CA GLY A 177 -2.10 7.10 -5.05
C GLY A 177 -1.63 5.84 -4.31
N ALA A 178 -0.33 5.61 -4.34
CA ALA A 178 0.29 4.39 -3.79
C ALA A 178 -0.05 4.12 -2.31
N LEU A 179 -0.18 5.14 -1.46
CA LEU A 179 -0.51 4.96 -0.05
C LEU A 179 -1.97 4.52 0.16
N VAL A 180 -2.90 5.10 -0.61
CA VAL A 180 -4.32 4.74 -0.54
C VAL A 180 -4.55 3.33 -1.10
N LEU A 181 -3.87 2.99 -2.20
CA LEU A 181 -3.96 1.67 -2.81
C LEU A 181 -3.32 0.55 -1.96
N SER A 182 -2.43 0.90 -1.03
CA SER A 182 -1.79 -0.05 -0.11
C SER A 182 -2.47 -0.14 1.26
N ASP A 183 -3.71 0.36 1.41
CA ASP A 183 -4.49 0.21 2.64
C ASP A 183 -4.60 -1.27 3.06
N MET A 184 -4.40 -1.53 4.36
CA MET A 184 -4.25 -2.86 4.97
C MET A 184 -3.11 -3.72 4.40
N GLY A 185 -2.10 -3.08 3.82
CA GLY A 185 -0.97 -3.72 3.18
C GLY A 185 0.37 -3.09 3.56
N ILE A 186 1.33 -3.19 2.65
CA ILE A 186 2.69 -2.66 2.82
C ILE A 186 3.02 -1.73 1.67
N CYS A 187 3.42 -0.50 2.01
CA CYS A 187 3.96 0.45 1.06
C CYS A 187 5.49 0.45 1.18
N CYS A 188 6.17 -0.01 0.13
CA CYS A 188 7.61 -0.05 0.04
C CYS A 188 8.11 1.16 -0.75
N ILE A 189 8.90 2.02 -0.09
CA ILE A 189 9.42 3.26 -0.67
C ILE A 189 10.94 3.19 -0.72
N ASP A 190 11.49 3.15 -1.93
CA ASP A 190 12.95 3.23 -2.15
C ASP A 190 13.40 4.69 -2.31
N GLU A 191 14.67 4.96 -2.05
CA GLU A 191 15.28 6.30 -2.14
C GLU A 191 14.52 7.38 -1.35
N LEU A 192 14.14 7.06 -0.12
CA LEU A 192 13.43 8.00 0.77
C LEU A 192 14.23 9.30 0.98
N ASP A 193 15.56 9.24 0.89
CA ASP A 193 16.46 10.40 0.98
C ASP A 193 16.36 11.38 -0.20
N LYS A 194 15.76 10.96 -1.32
CA LYS A 194 15.60 11.78 -2.54
C LYS A 194 14.19 12.36 -2.69
N MET A 195 13.36 12.17 -1.69
CA MET A 195 11.96 12.58 -1.67
C MET A 195 11.82 14.09 -1.44
N SER A 196 10.76 14.70 -2.00
CA SER A 196 10.46 16.10 -1.77
C SER A 196 9.89 16.34 -0.36
N GLU A 197 10.00 17.58 0.15
CA GLU A 197 9.46 17.93 1.47
C GLU A 197 7.94 17.75 1.56
N PHE A 198 7.20 18.03 0.48
CA PHE A 198 5.75 17.84 0.41
C PHE A 198 5.33 16.37 0.55
N ASP A 199 6.09 15.47 -0.09
CA ASP A 199 5.76 14.05 -0.02
C ASP A 199 6.13 13.48 1.36
N ARG A 200 7.17 14.02 1.98
CA ARG A 200 7.57 13.69 3.35
C ARG A 200 6.51 14.12 4.37
N THR A 201 5.90 15.29 4.24
CA THR A 201 4.77 15.70 5.11
C THR A 201 3.57 14.76 4.95
N SER A 202 3.29 14.33 3.71
CA SER A 202 2.20 13.39 3.43
C SER A 202 2.44 12.02 4.06
N ILE A 203 3.68 11.52 4.04
CA ILE A 203 4.05 10.28 4.74
C ILE A 203 3.85 10.41 6.24
N HIS A 204 4.21 11.56 6.83
CA HIS A 204 4.03 11.77 8.28
C HIS A 204 2.57 11.76 8.69
N GLU A 205 1.69 12.33 7.87
CA GLU A 205 0.24 12.26 8.08
C GLU A 205 -0.25 10.81 8.09
N VAL A 206 0.19 10.00 7.10
CA VAL A 206 -0.21 8.59 7.02
C VAL A 206 0.35 7.76 8.17
N MET A 207 1.60 7.99 8.57
CA MET A 207 2.21 7.28 9.70
C MET A 207 1.46 7.54 11.01
N GLU A 208 1.00 8.77 11.23
CA GLU A 208 0.35 9.16 12.49
C GLU A 208 -1.16 8.85 12.49
N GLN A 209 -1.87 9.27 11.44
CA GLN A 209 -3.34 9.21 11.40
C GLN A 209 -3.88 7.98 10.65
N GLN A 210 -3.04 7.28 9.88
CA GLN A 210 -3.44 6.19 8.98
C GLN A 210 -4.48 6.61 7.93
N SER A 211 -4.47 7.89 7.57
CA SER A 211 -5.35 8.52 6.59
C SER A 211 -4.61 9.59 5.80
N VAL A 212 -5.13 9.89 4.62
CA VAL A 212 -4.67 10.98 3.75
C VAL A 212 -5.82 11.96 3.59
N SER A 213 -5.62 13.22 3.98
CA SER A 213 -6.56 14.30 3.73
C SER A 213 -6.23 15.03 2.43
N ILE A 214 -7.25 15.20 1.58
CA ILE A 214 -7.11 15.91 0.31
C ILE A 214 -8.10 17.06 0.33
N SER A 215 -7.56 18.28 0.18
CA SER A 215 -8.32 19.51 0.05
C SER A 215 -7.88 20.23 -1.23
N LYS A 216 -8.42 19.79 -2.38
CA LYS A 216 -8.07 20.32 -3.71
C LYS A 216 -9.31 20.42 -4.58
N ALA A 217 -9.32 21.42 -5.48
CA ALA A 217 -10.37 21.63 -6.47
C ALA A 217 -11.82 21.66 -5.91
N GLY A 218 -11.99 22.15 -4.66
CA GLY A 218 -13.29 22.22 -4.00
C GLY A 218 -13.75 20.91 -3.35
N ILE A 219 -12.93 19.86 -3.37
CA ILE A 219 -13.18 18.59 -2.71
C ILE A 219 -12.30 18.50 -1.47
N ASN A 220 -12.95 18.41 -0.31
CA ASN A 220 -12.33 18.13 0.98
C ASN A 220 -12.76 16.73 1.43
N THR A 221 -11.93 15.74 1.15
CA THR A 221 -12.20 14.33 1.48
C THR A 221 -11.00 13.70 2.17
N THR A 222 -11.27 12.73 3.03
CA THR A 222 -10.25 11.93 3.70
C THR A 222 -10.33 10.50 3.19
N LEU A 223 -9.18 9.92 2.85
CA LEU A 223 -9.05 8.54 2.41
C LEU A 223 -8.26 7.75 3.45
N ASN A 224 -8.64 6.49 3.66
CA ASN A 224 -7.92 5.62 4.57
C ASN A 224 -6.63 5.12 3.90
N ALA A 225 -5.55 5.07 4.66
CA ALA A 225 -4.25 4.58 4.24
C ALA A 225 -3.57 3.82 5.40
N ARG A 226 -4.26 2.82 5.96
CA ARG A 226 -3.77 1.96 7.05
C ARG A 226 -2.76 0.97 6.51
N CYS A 227 -1.62 1.47 6.10
CA CYS A 227 -0.52 0.69 5.54
C CYS A 227 0.67 0.72 6.48
N SER A 228 1.45 -0.36 6.47
CA SER A 228 2.78 -0.36 7.07
C SER A 228 3.79 0.18 6.04
N ILE A 229 4.67 1.09 6.46
CA ILE A 229 5.64 1.73 5.55
C ILE A 229 7.01 1.07 5.74
N LEU A 230 7.57 0.55 4.64
CA LEU A 230 8.93 0.06 4.56
C LEU A 230 9.76 1.02 3.70
N GLY A 231 10.63 1.80 4.33
CA GLY A 231 11.51 2.74 3.64
C GLY A 231 12.90 2.17 3.43
N ALA A 232 13.54 2.48 2.30
CA ALA A 232 14.99 2.42 2.17
C ALA A 232 15.57 3.80 1.88
N ALA A 233 16.67 4.14 2.55
CA ALA A 233 17.36 5.40 2.38
C ALA A 233 18.87 5.18 2.29
N ASN A 234 19.57 6.10 1.63
CA ASN A 234 21.03 6.14 1.59
C ASN A 234 21.58 7.31 2.45
N PRO A 235 22.75 7.16 3.08
CA PRO A 235 23.41 8.26 3.77
C PRO A 235 23.92 9.31 2.76
N VAL A 236 23.79 10.60 3.09
CA VAL A 236 24.07 11.74 2.16
C VAL A 236 25.54 11.87 1.74
N LYS A 237 26.50 11.29 2.47
CA LYS A 237 27.95 11.44 2.20
C LYS A 237 28.65 10.21 1.63
N GLY A 238 27.93 9.18 1.18
CA GLY A 238 28.53 8.00 0.54
C GLY A 238 29.45 7.16 1.42
N SER A 239 29.59 7.49 2.70
CA SER A 239 30.24 6.67 3.73
C SER A 239 29.62 6.99 5.09
N MET A 240 29.37 5.94 5.87
CA MET A 240 28.84 6.03 7.23
C MET A 240 29.77 6.85 8.13
N ILE A 241 29.34 8.06 8.49
CA ILE A 241 29.78 8.70 9.74
C ILE A 241 28.62 8.61 10.71
N LEU A 242 28.73 7.66 11.64
CA LEU A 242 27.75 7.26 12.65
C LEU A 242 27.19 8.46 13.46
N SER A 243 27.96 9.55 13.58
CA SER A 243 27.61 10.71 14.40
C SER A 243 26.88 11.85 13.67
N ILE A 244 26.88 11.90 12.34
CA ILE A 244 26.34 13.05 11.58
C ILE A 244 24.92 12.80 11.06
N VAL A 245 24.59 11.55 10.71
CA VAL A 245 23.26 11.21 10.17
C VAL A 245 22.18 11.27 11.26
N LEU A 246 22.54 10.94 12.50
CA LEU A 246 21.65 11.02 13.66
C LEU A 246 21.44 12.45 14.21
N ASN A 247 21.95 13.52 13.62
CA ASN A 247 21.58 14.87 14.05
C ASN A 247 21.33 15.86 12.89
N GLY A 248 21.90 15.62 11.70
CA GLY A 248 21.88 16.61 10.62
C GLY A 248 20.93 16.34 9.44
N MET A 249 20.43 15.11 9.26
CA MET A 249 19.76 14.71 8.00
C MET A 249 18.24 14.63 8.08
N TRP A 250 17.70 14.39 9.28
CA TRP A 250 16.26 14.21 9.49
C TRP A 250 15.85 15.00 10.72
N ASP A 251 14.93 15.93 10.52
CA ASP A 251 14.21 16.64 11.58
C ASP A 251 13.73 15.64 12.65
N TYR A 252 13.83 16.03 13.93
CA TYR A 252 13.55 15.15 15.07
C TYR A 252 12.21 14.39 14.94
N HIS A 253 11.22 15.00 14.28
CA HIS A 253 9.89 14.45 14.04
C HIS A 253 9.87 13.16 13.21
N VAL A 254 10.83 12.91 12.31
CA VAL A 254 10.82 11.69 11.48
C VAL A 254 11.19 10.45 12.26
N ARG A 255 12.05 10.60 13.27
CA ARG A 255 12.44 9.47 14.13
C ARG A 255 11.34 9.04 15.07
N TYR A 256 10.48 9.95 15.49
CA TYR A 256 9.39 9.63 16.40
C TYR A 256 8.36 8.67 15.79
N TYR A 257 8.24 8.66 14.46
CA TYR A 257 7.24 7.83 13.76
C TYR A 257 7.79 6.51 13.20
N GLN A 258 9.11 6.33 13.19
CA GLN A 258 9.76 5.09 12.79
C GLN A 258 9.93 4.18 14.01
N ASP A 259 9.35 2.99 13.95
CA ASP A 259 9.36 2.06 15.08
C ASP A 259 10.68 1.29 15.16
N LEU A 260 11.30 1.00 14.01
CA LEU A 260 12.65 0.43 13.94
C LEU A 260 13.49 1.03 12.80
N ILE A 261 14.75 1.34 13.11
CA ILE A 261 15.78 1.77 12.16
C ILE A 261 16.89 0.72 12.15
N PHE A 262 17.15 0.13 10.98
CA PHE A 262 18.28 -0.76 10.76
C PHE A 262 19.39 -0.04 10.00
N TRP A 263 20.62 -0.35 10.40
CA TRP A 263 21.88 0.15 9.86
C TRP A 263 22.69 -1.00 9.28
#